data_AF-A0A4Q5T431-F1
#
_entry.id   AF-A0A4Q5T431-F1
#
_cell.length_a   1.000
_cell.length_b   1.000
_cell.length_c   1.000
_cell.angle_alpha   90.00
_cell.angle_beta   90.00
_cell.angle_gamma   90.00
#
_symmetry.space_group_name_H-M   'P 1'
#
loop_
_entity.id
_entity.type
_entity.pdbx_description
1 polymer ?
#
loop_
_entity_poly.entity_id
_entity_poly.type
_entity_poly.pdbx_seq_one_letter_code
_entity_poly.pdbx_strand_id
1 'polypeptide(L)'
;MDSTVDARGYVTVLQQYLLPVIKQYFHGRPCIFQQDNAAVHTAHEVHEFFHAHHLQVLDRPPHSPDLNIIEHVWHYLKGILRKLAVARSKEELWSNVEVALQYMWSEDMTNKIQTLYESLPRRMEAVHGGNTRY
;
A
#
# COMPACT_ATOMS: atom_id res chain seq x y z
N MET A 1 3.89 -20.15 2.35
CA MET A 1 4.53 -19.39 1.26
C MET A 1 5.80 -18.79 1.84
N ASP A 2 6.94 -19.39 1.50
CA ASP A 2 8.29 -18.95 1.85
C ASP A 2 9.02 -18.74 0.52
N SER A 3 8.91 -17.54 -0.03
CA SER A 3 9.78 -17.08 -1.12
C SER A 3 9.66 -15.57 -1.27
N THR A 4 10.78 -14.90 -1.47
CA THR A 4 10.84 -13.52 -1.99
C THR A 4 9.98 -13.44 -3.25
N VAL A 5 9.07 -12.46 -3.32
CA VAL A 5 8.22 -12.25 -4.49
C VAL A 5 9.09 -11.78 -5.65
N ASP A 6 9.16 -12.58 -6.73
CA ASP A 6 9.78 -12.18 -7.99
C ASP A 6 8.79 -11.36 -8.85
N ALA A 7 9.25 -10.84 -9.99
CA ALA A 7 8.43 -9.96 -10.84
C ALA A 7 7.14 -10.66 -11.31
N ARG A 8 7.24 -11.95 -11.68
CA ARG A 8 6.09 -12.76 -12.09
C ARG A 8 5.11 -12.99 -10.95
N GLY A 9 5.62 -13.26 -9.74
CA GLY A 9 4.80 -13.36 -8.54
C GLY A 9 4.05 -12.07 -8.27
N TYR A 10 4.71 -10.92 -8.44
CA TYR A 10 4.07 -9.62 -8.29
C TYR A 10 2.98 -9.38 -9.36
N VAL A 11 3.26 -9.65 -10.64
CA VAL A 11 2.26 -9.58 -11.72
C VAL A 11 1.05 -10.47 -11.41
N THR A 12 1.28 -11.67 -10.87
CA THR A 12 0.20 -12.58 -10.46
C THR A 12 -0.68 -11.95 -9.38
N VAL A 13 -0.07 -11.30 -8.38
CA VAL A 13 -0.79 -10.56 -7.33
C VAL A 13 -1.60 -9.40 -7.93
N LEU A 14 -1.00 -8.60 -8.82
CA LEU A 14 -1.71 -7.50 -9.49
C LEU A 14 -2.91 -8.02 -10.30
N GLN A 15 -2.73 -9.08 -11.07
CA GLN A 15 -3.79 -9.66 -11.87
C GLN A 15 -4.93 -10.23 -11.01
N GLN A 16 -4.59 -10.94 -9.93
CA GLN A 16 -5.58 -11.61 -9.07
C GLN A 16 -6.32 -10.66 -8.14
N TYR A 17 -5.67 -9.58 -7.68
CA TYR A 17 -6.22 -8.72 -6.63
C TYR A 17 -6.43 -7.27 -7.06
N LEU A 18 -5.51 -6.67 -7.83
CA LEU A 18 -5.66 -5.27 -8.24
C LEU A 18 -6.76 -5.09 -9.29
N LEU A 19 -6.77 -5.90 -10.36
CA LEU A 19 -7.74 -5.73 -11.44
C LEU A 19 -9.20 -5.88 -10.96
N PRO A 20 -9.55 -6.87 -10.10
CA PRO A 20 -10.89 -6.95 -9.53
C PRO A 20 -11.27 -5.73 -8.69
N VAL A 21 -10.34 -5.21 -7.88
CA VAL A 21 -10.56 -4.00 -7.05
C VAL A 21 -10.82 -2.78 -7.96
N ILE A 22 -10.01 -2.58 -9.01
CA ILE A 22 -10.24 -1.48 -9.95
C ILE A 22 -11.62 -1.59 -10.60
N LYS A 23 -11.99 -2.79 -11.07
CA LYS A 23 -13.31 -3.02 -11.67
C LYS A 23 -14.45 -2.73 -10.67
N GLN A 24 -14.29 -3.17 -9.42
CA GLN A 24 -15.31 -3.04 -8.38
C GLN A 24 -15.51 -1.60 -7.90
N TYR A 25 -14.45 -0.81 -7.76
CA TYR A 25 -14.56 0.52 -7.13
C TYR A 25 -14.47 1.68 -8.11
N PHE A 26 -13.77 1.52 -9.24
CA PHE A 26 -13.59 2.59 -10.22
C PHE A 26 -14.56 2.48 -11.38
N HIS A 27 -15.12 1.30 -11.65
CA HIS A 27 -16.12 1.06 -12.71
C HIS A 27 -15.70 1.60 -14.08
N GLY A 28 -14.42 1.44 -14.44
CA GLY A 28 -13.86 1.94 -15.70
C GLY A 28 -13.49 3.43 -15.70
N ARG A 29 -13.64 4.14 -14.58
CA ARG A 29 -13.09 5.49 -14.42
C ARG A 29 -11.55 5.42 -14.34
N PRO A 30 -10.84 6.44 -14.87
CA PRO A 30 -9.39 6.53 -14.72
C PRO A 30 -8.97 6.48 -13.24
N CYS A 31 -7.86 5.80 -12.98
CA CYS A 31 -7.22 5.74 -11.67
C CYS A 31 -5.70 5.72 -11.84
N ILE A 32 -5.00 6.17 -10.79
CA ILE A 32 -3.55 6.15 -10.73
C ILE A 32 -3.18 5.15 -9.64
N PHE A 33 -2.41 4.12 -10.00
CA PHE A 33 -1.86 3.14 -9.08
C PHE A 33 -0.58 3.68 -8.44
N GLN A 34 -0.44 3.51 -7.13
CA GLN A 34 0.76 3.90 -6.40
C GLN A 34 1.47 2.66 -5.86
N GLN A 35 2.76 2.52 -6.17
CA GLN A 35 3.68 1.52 -5.63
C GLN A 35 5.02 2.18 -5.26
N ASP A 36 5.92 1.46 -4.58
CA ASP A 36 7.30 1.92 -4.36
C ASP A 36 8.24 1.50 -5.50
N ASN A 37 9.49 1.98 -5.44
CA ASN A 37 10.51 1.69 -6.44
C ASN A 37 11.33 0.44 -6.08
N ALA A 38 10.76 -0.54 -5.37
CA ALA A 38 11.42 -1.82 -5.18
C ALA A 38 11.75 -2.46 -6.54
N ALA A 39 12.90 -3.13 -6.65
CA ALA A 39 13.40 -3.66 -7.92
C ALA A 39 12.38 -4.55 -8.65
N VAL A 40 11.55 -5.28 -7.90
CA VAL A 40 10.47 -6.11 -8.43
C VAL A 40 9.36 -5.28 -9.09
N HIS A 41 8.99 -4.13 -8.51
CA HIS A 41 7.96 -3.23 -9.02
C HIS A 41 8.41 -2.45 -10.26
N THR A 42 9.73 -2.26 -10.41
CA THR A 42 10.34 -1.59 -11.57
C THR A 42 10.80 -2.57 -12.65
N ALA A 43 10.53 -3.87 -12.51
CA ALA A 43 10.90 -4.87 -13.49
C ALA A 43 10.14 -4.68 -14.81
N HIS A 44 10.77 -5.06 -15.92
CA HIS A 44 10.19 -4.92 -17.26
C HIS A 44 8.81 -5.59 -17.39
N GLU A 45 8.66 -6.81 -16.87
CA GLU A 45 7.39 -7.55 -16.90
C GLU A 45 6.25 -6.82 -16.18
N VAL A 46 6.56 -6.10 -15.11
CA VAL A 46 5.58 -5.31 -14.34
C VAL A 46 5.19 -4.05 -15.13
N HIS A 47 6.14 -3.42 -15.81
CA HIS A 47 5.85 -2.30 -16.71
C HIS A 47 4.95 -2.72 -17.87
N GLU A 48 5.26 -3.85 -18.52
CA GLU A 48 4.42 -4.43 -19.58
C GLU A 48 3.01 -4.75 -19.09
N PHE A 49 2.87 -5.27 -17.87
CA PHE A 49 1.55 -5.50 -17.26
C PHE A 49 0.74 -4.19 -17.15
N PHE A 50 1.31 -3.13 -16.58
CA PHE A 50 0.59 -1.85 -16.46
C PHE A 50 0.24 -1.25 -17.82
N HIS A 51 1.15 -1.34 -18.79
CA HIS A 51 0.93 -0.88 -20.16
C HIS A 51 -0.22 -1.65 -20.84
N ALA A 52 -0.19 -2.98 -20.78
CA ALA A 52 -1.22 -3.85 -21.38
C ALA A 52 -2.62 -3.65 -20.78
N HIS A 53 -2.69 -3.23 -19.51
CA HIS A 53 -3.96 -2.96 -18.82
C HIS A 53 -4.35 -1.47 -18.80
N HIS A 54 -3.61 -0.60 -19.50
CA HIS A 54 -3.83 0.85 -19.53
C HIS A 54 -3.90 1.49 -18.13
N LEU A 55 -3.09 0.99 -17.21
CA LEU A 55 -3.02 1.47 -15.84
C LEU A 55 -1.91 2.52 -15.72
N GLN A 56 -2.27 3.70 -15.23
CA GLN A 56 -1.29 4.73 -14.90
C GLN A 56 -0.66 4.41 -13.55
N VAL A 57 0.66 4.47 -13.47
CA VAL A 57 1.41 4.36 -12.21
C VAL A 57 1.90 5.75 -11.83
N LEU A 58 1.77 6.12 -10.56
CA LEU A 58 2.25 7.41 -10.06
C LEU A 58 3.79 7.45 -10.14
N ASP A 59 4.33 8.43 -10.87
CA ASP A 59 5.76 8.73 -10.88
C ASP A 59 6.20 9.19 -9.49
N ARG A 60 6.96 8.35 -8.78
CA ARG A 60 7.51 8.71 -7.47
C ARG A 60 8.73 9.61 -7.61
N PRO A 61 8.79 10.77 -6.93
CA PRO A 61 10.05 11.45 -6.71
C PRO A 61 10.98 10.57 -5.86
N PRO A 62 12.29 10.52 -6.15
CA PRO A 62 13.26 9.86 -5.28
C PRO A 62 13.15 10.36 -3.83
N HIS A 63 13.33 9.47 -2.85
CA HIS A 63 13.38 9.80 -1.41
C HIS A 63 12.11 10.42 -0.80
N SER A 64 10.92 10.03 -1.26
CA SER A 64 9.62 10.52 -0.71
C SER A 64 8.82 9.45 0.06
N PRO A 65 9.34 8.89 1.17
CA PRO A 65 8.59 7.91 1.97
C PRO A 65 7.27 8.50 2.50
N ASP A 66 7.24 9.81 2.76
CA ASP A 66 6.08 10.56 3.29
C ASP A 66 4.85 10.52 2.39
N LEU A 67 5.05 10.20 1.11
CA LEU A 67 3.97 10.09 0.12
C LEU A 67 3.39 8.68 0.05
N ASN A 68 4.02 7.68 0.66
CA ASN A 68 3.55 6.31 0.64
C ASN A 68 2.56 6.04 1.79
N ILE A 69 1.26 6.25 1.53
CA ILE A 69 0.19 6.09 2.54
C ILE A 69 0.23 4.70 3.20
N ILE A 70 0.66 3.65 2.47
CA ILE A 70 0.71 2.29 3.03
C ILE A 70 1.65 2.18 4.24
N GLU A 71 2.72 3.00 4.32
CA GLU A 71 3.62 3.00 5.48
C GLU A 71 2.92 3.49 6.75
N HIS A 72 2.04 4.48 6.62
CA HIS A 72 1.20 4.95 7.72
C HIS A 72 0.17 3.89 8.11
N VAL A 73 -0.41 3.18 7.13
CA VAL A 73 -1.31 2.05 7.39
C VAL A 73 -0.58 0.94 8.17
N TRP A 74 0.64 0.58 7.75
CA TRP A 74 1.48 -0.37 8.49
C TRP A 74 1.82 0.12 9.90
N HIS A 75 2.04 1.42 10.08
CA HIS A 75 2.26 2.00 11.41
C HIS A 75 1.05 1.77 12.33
N TYR A 76 -0.17 2.02 11.85
CA TYR A 76 -1.38 1.77 12.64
C TYR A 76 -1.56 0.28 12.96
N LEU A 77 -1.35 -0.60 11.99
CA LEU A 77 -1.42 -2.05 12.19
C LEU A 77 -0.43 -2.51 13.26
N LYS A 78 0.84 -2.08 13.18
CA LYS A 78 1.86 -2.36 14.20
C LYS A 78 1.48 -1.77 15.56
N GLY A 79 0.85 -0.60 15.58
CA GLY A 79 0.35 0.04 16.80
C GLY A 79 -0.71 -0.81 17.52
N ILE A 80 -1.60 -1.48 16.78
CA ILE A 80 -2.59 -2.40 17.35
C ILE A 80 -1.90 -3.65 17.86
N LEU A 81 -1.03 -4.28 17.06
CA LEU A 81 -0.30 -5.49 17.44
C LEU A 81 0.50 -5.32 18.73
N ARG A 82 1.12 -4.16 18.95
CA ARG A 82 1.87 -3.85 20.19
C ARG A 82 1.01 -3.75 21.45
N LYS A 83 -0.31 -3.55 21.30
CA LYS A 83 -1.26 -3.52 22.42
C LYS A 83 -1.82 -4.90 22.75
N LEU A 84 -1.65 -5.87 21.86
CA LEU A 84 -2.06 -7.26 22.08
C LEU A 84 -1.00 -8.02 22.87
N ALA A 85 -1.40 -9.15 23.44
CA ALA A 85 -0.46 -10.05 24.11
C ALA A 85 0.62 -10.52 23.12
N VAL A 86 1.87 -10.57 23.58
CA VAL A 86 2.99 -11.02 22.74
C VAL A 86 2.76 -12.48 22.35
N ALA A 87 2.62 -12.70 21.04
CA ALA A 87 2.47 -14.04 20.48
C ALA A 87 3.72 -14.87 20.73
N ARG A 88 3.53 -16.11 21.16
CA ARG A 88 4.58 -17.11 21.43
C ARG A 88 4.64 -18.19 20.37
N SER A 89 3.66 -18.22 19.48
CA SER A 89 3.62 -19.10 18.32
C SER A 89 3.21 -18.35 17.07
N LYS A 90 3.36 -19.00 15.91
CA LYS A 90 2.91 -18.46 14.63
C LYS A 90 1.39 -18.33 14.60
N GLU A 91 0.69 -19.27 15.20
CA GLU A 91 -0.77 -19.31 15.28
C GLU A 91 -1.29 -18.13 16.11
N GLU A 92 -0.70 -17.88 17.28
CA GLU A 92 -1.04 -16.71 18.11
C GLU A 92 -0.74 -15.40 17.38
N LEU A 93 0.35 -15.34 16.61
CA LEU A 93 0.67 -14.17 15.79
C LEU A 93 -0.40 -13.93 14.73
N TRP A 94 -0.86 -14.98 14.04
CA TRP A 94 -1.94 -14.86 13.06
C TRP A 94 -3.26 -14.42 13.71
N SER A 95 -3.61 -14.96 14.88
CA SER A 95 -4.79 -14.48 15.62
C SER A 95 -4.69 -12.99 15.99
N ASN A 96 -3.50 -12.52 16.40
CA ASN A 96 -3.28 -11.10 16.66
C ASN A 96 -3.41 -10.24 15.38
N VAL A 97 -2.89 -10.74 14.24
CA VAL A 97 -3.02 -10.09 12.95
C VAL A 97 -4.48 -10.02 12.51
N GLU A 98 -5.27 -11.08 12.71
CA GLU A 98 -6.71 -11.09 12.40
C GLU A 98 -7.47 -10.01 13.19
N VAL A 99 -7.18 -9.87 14.49
CA VAL A 99 -7.76 -8.79 15.32
C VAL A 99 -7.39 -7.41 14.76
N ALA A 100 -6.12 -7.20 14.39
CA ALA A 100 -5.69 -5.94 13.80
C ALA A 100 -6.36 -5.68 12.44
N LEU A 101 -6.52 -6.71 11.60
CA LEU A 101 -7.19 -6.62 10.30
C LEU A 101 -8.69 -6.33 10.44
N GLN A 102 -9.37 -6.87 11.45
CA GLN A 102 -10.76 -6.52 11.72
C GLN A 102 -10.91 -5.03 12.02
N TYR A 103 -10.00 -4.47 12.83
CA TYR A 103 -9.98 -3.04 13.09
C TYR A 103 -9.66 -2.22 11.83
N MET A 104 -8.83 -2.74 10.92
CA MET A 104 -8.51 -2.06 9.66
C MET A 104 -9.75 -1.77 8.79
N TRP A 105 -10.82 -2.53 8.95
CA TRP A 105 -12.11 -2.34 8.26
C TRP A 105 -13.08 -1.41 9.00
N SER A 106 -12.69 -0.83 10.14
CA SER A 106 -13.55 0.06 10.92
C SER A 106 -13.72 1.44 10.28
N GLU A 107 -14.79 2.15 10.66
CA GLU A 107 -15.00 3.55 10.28
C GLU A 107 -13.87 4.45 10.78
N ASP A 108 -13.37 4.22 12.00
CA ASP A 108 -12.23 4.99 12.55
C ASP A 108 -10.99 4.86 11.66
N MET A 109 -10.68 3.65 11.20
CA MET A 109 -9.56 3.46 10.29
C MET A 109 -9.81 4.07 8.91
N THR A 110 -11.04 3.97 8.40
CA THR A 110 -11.44 4.64 7.16
C THR A 110 -11.22 6.16 7.25
N ASN A 111 -11.63 6.79 8.36
CA ASN A 111 -11.41 8.22 8.60
C ASN A 111 -9.92 8.59 8.68
N LYS A 112 -9.10 7.74 9.30
CA LYS A 112 -7.64 7.93 9.34
C LYS A 112 -7.02 7.85 7.95
N ILE A 113 -7.42 6.88 7.14
CA ILE A 113 -6.94 6.76 5.75
C ILE A 113 -7.37 7.98 4.93
N GLN A 114 -8.62 8.42 5.06
CA GLN A 114 -9.10 9.62 4.38
C GLN A 114 -8.28 10.86 4.74
N THR A 115 -8.00 11.07 6.03
CA THR A 115 -7.15 12.17 6.51
C THR A 115 -5.75 12.11 5.90
N LEU A 116 -5.18 10.90 5.73
CA LEU A 116 -3.89 10.73 5.06
C LEU A 116 -3.95 11.15 3.59
N TYR A 117 -4.97 10.72 2.85
CA TYR A 117 -5.18 11.13 1.46
C TYR A 117 -5.36 12.64 1.31
N GLU A 118 -6.20 13.25 2.14
CA GLU A 118 -6.42 14.71 2.15
C GLU A 118 -5.16 15.51 2.47
N SER A 119 -4.20 14.90 3.18
CA SER A 119 -2.91 15.53 3.48
C SER A 119 -1.88 15.42 2.35
N LEU A 120 -2.10 14.57 1.34
CA LEU A 120 -1.11 14.33 0.26
C LEU A 120 -0.70 15.59 -0.48
N PRO A 121 -1.60 16.50 -0.92
CA PRO A 121 -1.18 17.71 -1.64
C PRO A 121 -0.17 18.55 -0.86
N ARG A 122 -0.42 18.78 0.45
CA ARG A 122 0.50 19.52 1.32
C ARG A 122 1.83 18.80 1.53
N ARG A 123 1.81 17.46 1.62
CA ARG A 123 3.04 16.67 1.75
C ARG A 123 3.86 16.72 0.46
N MET A 124 3.21 16.67 -0.69
CA MET A 124 3.87 16.82 -1.99
C MET A 124 4.52 18.19 -2.13
N GLU A 125 3.84 19.26 -1.73
CA GLU A 125 4.43 20.61 -1.70
C GLU A 125 5.67 20.69 -0.80
N ALA A 126 5.60 20.10 0.39
CA ALA A 126 6.71 20.10 1.34
C ALA A 126 7.95 19.34 0.83
N VAL A 127 7.75 18.25 0.08
CA VAL A 127 8.84 17.51 -0.57
C VAL A 127 9.54 18.37 -1.64
N HIS A 128 8.80 19.18 -2.39
CA HIS A 128 9.38 20.12 -3.36
C HIS A 128 10.04 21.34 -2.71
N GLY A 129 9.64 21.70 -1.48
CA GLY A 129 10.14 22.86 -0.72
C GLY A 129 11.42 22.62 0.10
N GLY A 130 11.91 21.38 0.18
CA GLY A 130 13.15 21.03 0.89
C GLY A 130 12.96 20.80 2.39
N ASN A 131 13.11 19.54 2.79
CA ASN A 131 13.18 18.99 4.15
C ASN A 131 11.83 18.85 4.90
N THR A 132 11.31 17.62 4.93
CA THR A 132 10.17 17.24 5.79
C THR A 132 10.62 16.57 7.09
N ARG A 133 9.96 16.93 8.20
CA ARG A 133 9.98 16.21 9.48
C ARG A 133 8.61 15.57 9.67
N TYR A 134 8.45 14.29 9.34
CA TYR A 134 7.29 13.49 9.71
C TYR A 134 7.71 12.07 10.10
#